data_AF-A0A3Q0R1W6-F1
#
_entry.id   AF-A0A3Q0R1W6-F1
#
_cell.length_a   1.000
_cell.length_b   1.000
_cell.length_c   1.000
_cell.angle_alpha   90.00
_cell.angle_beta   90.00
_cell.angle_gamma   90.00
#
_symmetry.space_group_name_H-M   'P 1'
#
loop_
_entity.id
_entity.type
_entity.pdbx_description
1 polymer ?
#
loop_
_entity_poly.entity_id
_entity_poly.type
_entity_poly.pdbx_seq_one_letter_code
_entity_poly.pdbx_strand_id
1 'polypeptide(L)'
;MTTTLEISMISANGYKSRHSQPECGYALEPSQWTEYSIHTMDPDNLELTFEFFEEDLSEHVVQGDIHPGHVGTACLLSSSFLEDGKDIGVVTLPIMGRNARQTIGKVRVDFLVIRPIQGLQCDMSSSYTKYWKKGSTLDVGHRGSGSTHAAKHHRIRENTIASFKSAAKHGVAFVEFDVHLSKDAVPIVYHDLTCCISTKKKNDKNLELIEVPVKDLTFDQLQLLKVKMLLWLNLCVMVVSVPEHVGFNIELKWICQMKDGSWEGNLSSYFNMNTFLDIVLRDVLQKGGKRRIVFSCFDPDICTMVRHKQNKYPILFLTQGISDKYPELMDIRCQSTQIAISFAQSENILGISAHTEELLKHLDYIGDAQSKGLVVFSWGDDNNDHKTRRKLRAQGIDGLIYDR
;
A
#
# COMPACT_ATOMS: atom_id res chain seq x y z
N MET A 1 -0.86 27.47 8.56
CA MET A 1 0.04 26.42 9.08
C MET A 1 1.40 26.64 8.46
N THR A 2 2.47 26.45 9.22
CA THR A 2 3.84 26.52 8.70
C THR A 2 4.13 25.28 7.87
N THR A 3 4.84 25.43 6.75
CA THR A 3 5.35 24.29 5.97
C THR A 3 6.28 23.44 6.84
N THR A 4 6.07 22.13 6.84
CA THR A 4 6.94 21.18 7.55
C THR A 4 7.71 20.33 6.55
N LEU A 5 8.93 19.93 6.92
CA LEU A 5 9.76 18.98 6.20
C LEU A 5 10.25 17.92 7.19
N GLU A 6 9.99 16.67 6.87
CA GLU A 6 10.50 15.50 7.59
C GLU A 6 11.38 14.68 6.65
N ILE A 7 12.43 14.07 7.21
CA ILE A 7 13.39 13.27 6.45
C ILE A 7 13.59 11.94 7.15
N SER A 8 13.48 10.87 6.36
CA SER A 8 13.67 9.50 6.83
C SER A 8 14.73 8.83 5.96
N MET A 9 15.74 8.24 6.61
CA MET A 9 16.64 7.31 5.95
C MET A 9 16.19 5.90 6.28
N ILE A 10 15.94 5.07 5.26
CA ILE A 10 15.36 3.74 5.43
C ILE A 10 16.26 2.70 4.77
N SER A 11 16.36 1.55 5.43
CA SER A 11 17.13 0.40 4.98
C SER A 11 16.49 -0.89 5.50
N ALA A 12 17.01 -2.05 5.09
CA ALA A 12 16.59 -3.33 5.67
C ALA A 12 16.92 -3.46 7.17
N ASN A 13 17.91 -2.72 7.67
CA ASN A 13 18.33 -2.78 9.07
C ASN A 13 17.52 -1.85 10.00
N GLY A 14 16.63 -1.03 9.45
CA GLY A 14 15.82 -0.08 10.20
C GLY A 14 15.66 1.26 9.48
N TYR A 15 14.96 2.16 10.17
CA TYR A 15 14.79 3.54 9.74
C TYR A 15 15.41 4.51 10.75
N LYS A 16 15.77 5.70 10.27
CA LYS A 16 16.22 6.83 11.09
C LYS A 16 15.49 8.09 10.65
N SER A 17 14.50 8.51 11.45
CA SER A 17 13.85 9.81 11.29
C SER A 17 14.77 10.93 11.76
N ARG A 18 14.72 12.06 11.06
CA ARG A 18 15.58 13.21 11.31
C ARG A 18 14.74 14.48 11.26
N HIS A 19 14.64 15.13 12.41
CA HIS A 19 13.99 16.43 12.55
C HIS A 19 14.91 17.60 12.19
N SER A 20 16.21 17.35 12.02
CA SER A 20 17.20 18.33 11.57
C SER A 20 18.11 17.74 10.50
N GLN A 21 18.43 18.56 9.50
CA GLN A 21 19.48 18.27 8.53
C GLN A 21 20.85 18.63 9.15
N PRO A 22 21.88 17.80 8.93
CA PRO A 22 23.25 18.12 9.30
C PRO A 22 23.81 19.12 8.28
N GLU A 23 24.85 19.86 8.67
CA GLU A 23 25.43 20.90 7.81
C GLU A 23 25.97 20.38 6.47
N CYS A 24 26.46 19.14 6.40
CA CYS A 24 27.06 18.55 5.19
C CYS A 24 26.28 17.32 4.68
N GLY A 25 24.99 17.23 4.97
CA GLY A 25 24.13 16.13 4.51
C GLY A 25 24.50 14.74 5.07
N TYR A 26 24.05 13.69 4.39
CA TYR A 26 24.32 12.30 4.73
C TYR A 26 24.91 11.58 3.52
N ALA A 27 25.81 10.63 3.78
CA ALA A 27 26.30 9.73 2.75
C ALA A 27 25.12 8.94 2.15
N LEU A 28 25.04 8.93 0.82
CA LEU A 28 24.08 8.13 0.08
C LEU A 28 24.69 6.74 -0.16
N GLU A 29 24.17 5.74 0.53
CA GLU A 29 24.59 4.35 0.35
C GLU A 29 23.60 3.60 -0.58
N PRO A 30 24.07 2.70 -1.46
CA PRO A 30 23.18 1.94 -2.35
C PRO A 30 22.13 1.09 -1.64
N SER A 31 22.38 0.68 -0.39
CA SER A 31 21.45 -0.12 0.43
C SER A 31 20.43 0.72 1.21
N GLN A 32 20.42 2.03 1.01
CA GLN A 32 19.57 2.96 1.73
C GLN A 32 18.85 3.87 0.73
N TRP A 33 17.67 4.35 1.12
CA TRP A 33 17.04 5.46 0.41
C TRP A 33 16.58 6.52 1.41
N THR A 34 16.42 7.73 0.90
CA THR A 34 15.99 8.89 1.67
C THR A 34 14.61 9.32 1.19
N GLU A 35 13.66 9.38 2.11
CA GLU A 35 12.33 9.92 1.88
C GLU A 35 12.21 11.31 2.52
N TYR A 36 11.54 12.21 1.80
CA TYR A 36 11.24 13.57 2.25
C TYR A 36 9.73 13.76 2.24
N SER A 37 9.17 14.13 3.39
CA SER A 37 7.74 14.39 3.54
C SER A 37 7.51 15.86 3.82
N ILE A 38 6.78 16.53 2.94
CA ILE A 38 6.47 17.96 3.04
C ILE A 38 4.97 18.15 3.19
N HIS A 39 4.56 18.85 4.26
CA HIS A 39 3.18 19.32 4.41
C HIS A 39 3.15 20.83 4.25
N THR A 40 2.45 21.30 3.23
CA THR A 40 2.33 22.73 2.91
C THR A 40 0.89 23.05 2.52
N MET A 41 0.45 24.26 2.87
CA MET A 41 -0.81 24.85 2.37
C MET A 41 -0.60 25.68 1.10
N ASP A 42 0.66 25.87 0.70
CA ASP A 42 1.09 26.67 -0.43
C ASP A 42 2.06 25.84 -1.30
N PRO A 43 1.56 24.77 -1.97
CA PRO A 43 2.41 23.89 -2.76
C PRO A 43 2.97 24.57 -4.01
N ASP A 44 2.28 25.58 -4.55
CA ASP A 44 2.68 26.28 -5.77
C ASP A 44 3.97 27.10 -5.58
N ASN A 45 4.29 27.51 -4.35
CA ASN A 45 5.52 28.22 -4.01
C ASN A 45 6.61 27.31 -3.42
N LEU A 46 6.48 25.98 -3.54
CA LEU A 46 7.45 25.04 -2.99
C LEU A 46 8.70 24.93 -3.87
N GLU A 47 9.87 25.07 -3.25
CA GLU A 47 11.18 24.79 -3.84
C GLU A 47 11.94 23.83 -2.92
N LEU A 48 12.53 22.77 -3.49
CA LEU A 48 13.48 21.91 -2.79
C LEU A 48 14.87 22.08 -3.41
N THR A 49 15.84 22.39 -2.57
CA THR A 49 17.25 22.47 -2.95
C THR A 49 17.98 21.23 -2.45
N PHE A 50 18.65 20.53 -3.36
CA PHE A 50 19.54 19.42 -3.04
C PHE A 50 20.99 19.89 -3.19
N GLU A 51 21.71 19.92 -2.08
CA GLU A 51 23.14 20.26 -2.05
C GLU A 51 23.98 18.98 -1.95
N PHE A 52 25.02 18.90 -2.78
CA PHE A 52 25.90 17.74 -2.86
C PHE A 52 27.28 18.10 -2.33
N PHE A 53 27.82 17.22 -1.48
CA PHE A 53 29.10 17.38 -0.82
C PHE A 53 30.01 16.20 -1.13
N GLU A 54 31.32 16.45 -1.21
CA GLU A 54 32.35 15.43 -1.36
C GLU A 54 32.80 14.92 0.03
N GLU A 55 32.89 13.60 0.18
CA GLU A 55 33.23 12.95 1.46
C GLU A 55 34.73 13.05 1.80
N ASP A 56 35.60 13.14 0.79
CA ASP A 56 37.05 13.35 0.99
C ASP A 56 37.34 14.83 1.23
N LEU A 57 37.19 15.26 2.48
CA LEU A 57 37.47 16.61 2.96
C LEU A 57 38.98 16.94 3.03
N SER A 58 39.86 16.15 2.42
CA SER A 58 41.31 16.37 2.46
C SER A 58 41.79 17.56 1.63
N GLU A 59 40.97 18.06 0.70
CA GLU A 59 41.24 19.33 0.01
C GLU A 59 40.78 20.54 0.83
N HIS A 60 41.58 21.61 0.79
CA HIS A 60 41.37 22.82 1.57
C HIS A 60 40.00 23.46 1.28
N VAL A 61 39.32 23.93 2.33
CA VAL A 61 38.17 24.83 2.24
C VAL A 61 38.50 25.95 1.26
N VAL A 62 37.84 25.95 0.10
CA VAL A 62 38.02 27.02 -0.87
C VAL A 62 37.46 28.30 -0.27
N GLN A 63 38.26 29.37 -0.28
CA GLN A 63 37.94 30.64 0.36
C GLN A 63 36.60 31.19 -0.19
N GLY A 64 35.54 31.14 0.62
CA GLY A 64 34.20 31.61 0.27
C GLY A 64 33.05 30.62 0.51
N ASP A 65 33.33 29.35 0.83
CA ASP A 65 32.28 28.39 1.17
C ASP A 65 31.75 28.56 2.59
N ILE A 66 30.43 28.38 2.75
CA ILE A 66 29.78 28.29 4.07
C ILE A 66 30.10 26.93 4.71
N HIS A 67 30.19 25.87 3.90
CA HIS A 67 30.45 24.50 4.34
C HIS A 67 31.55 23.83 3.50
N PRO A 68 32.46 23.04 4.11
CA PRO A 68 33.53 22.38 3.37
C PRO A 68 32.98 21.29 2.43
N GLY A 69 33.61 21.12 1.26
CA GLY A 69 33.31 20.02 0.33
C GLY A 69 32.07 20.21 -0.55
N HIS A 70 31.43 21.38 -0.60
CA HIS A 70 30.29 21.60 -1.51
C HIS A 70 30.71 21.50 -2.99
N VAL A 71 30.02 20.64 -3.75
CA VAL A 71 30.34 20.31 -5.14
C VAL A 71 29.35 20.93 -6.12
N GLY A 72 28.06 20.96 -5.75
CA GLY A 72 27.02 21.45 -6.63
C GLY A 72 25.62 21.36 -6.03
N THR A 73 24.66 21.86 -6.81
CA THR A 73 23.27 22.01 -6.37
C THR A 73 22.29 21.59 -7.46
N ALA A 74 21.20 20.94 -7.08
CA ALA A 74 20.02 20.72 -7.92
C ALA A 74 18.80 21.37 -7.27
N CYS A 75 17.93 21.99 -8.06
CA CYS A 75 16.72 22.67 -7.58
C CYS A 75 15.49 22.01 -8.22
N LEU A 76 14.55 21.59 -7.37
CA LEU A 76 13.23 21.09 -7.76
C LEU A 76 12.18 22.16 -7.46
N LEU A 77 11.57 22.69 -8.52
CA LEU A 77 10.48 23.64 -8.40
C LEU A 77 9.13 22.91 -8.43
N SER A 78 8.15 23.44 -7.70
CA SER A 78 6.75 23.02 -7.73
C SER A 78 6.20 22.82 -9.14
N SER A 79 6.58 23.69 -10.08
CA SER A 79 6.19 23.61 -11.50
C SER A 79 6.60 22.29 -12.16
N SER A 80 7.67 21.63 -11.68
CA SER A 80 8.17 20.36 -12.24
C SER A 80 7.28 19.16 -11.92
N PHE A 81 6.35 19.28 -10.97
CA PHE A 81 5.45 18.19 -10.58
C PHE A 81 3.98 18.59 -10.40
N LEU A 82 3.66 19.89 -10.23
CA LEU A 82 2.27 20.36 -10.11
C LEU A 82 1.66 20.76 -11.45
N GLU A 83 2.40 21.38 -12.36
CA GLU A 83 1.85 21.89 -13.63
C GLU A 83 1.50 20.77 -14.61
N ASP A 84 2.24 19.66 -14.57
CA ASP A 84 1.98 18.47 -15.38
C ASP A 84 0.68 17.72 -14.98
N GLY A 85 0.04 18.12 -13.87
CA GLY A 85 -1.18 17.50 -13.35
C GLY A 85 -1.02 16.05 -12.90
N LYS A 86 0.22 15.54 -12.86
CA LYS A 86 0.54 14.20 -12.37
C LYS A 86 0.78 14.26 -10.87
N ASP A 87 0.08 13.42 -10.14
CA ASP A 87 0.31 13.30 -8.68
C ASP A 87 1.42 12.31 -8.33
N ILE A 88 1.98 11.60 -9.31
CA ILE A 88 3.11 10.68 -9.11
C ILE A 88 4.02 10.71 -10.32
N GLY A 89 5.33 10.59 -10.11
CA GLY A 89 6.26 10.53 -11.20
C GLY A 89 7.72 10.60 -10.78
N VAL A 90 8.55 10.82 -11.79
CA VAL A 90 10.01 10.89 -11.67
C VAL A 90 10.48 12.16 -12.34
N VAL A 91 11.24 12.98 -11.61
CA VAL A 91 11.92 14.16 -12.15
C VAL A 91 13.42 13.89 -12.16
N THR A 92 14.10 14.24 -13.25
CA THR A 92 15.57 14.18 -13.34
C THR A 92 16.11 15.60 -13.43
N LEU A 93 16.90 15.99 -12.44
CA LEU A 93 17.45 17.35 -12.31
C LEU A 93 18.95 17.32 -12.59
N PRO A 94 19.49 18.29 -13.34
CA PRO A 94 20.93 18.46 -13.47
C PRO A 94 21.52 18.96 -12.15
N ILE A 95 22.67 18.40 -11.77
CA ILE A 95 23.49 18.95 -10.67
C ILE A 95 24.39 20.00 -11.28
N MET A 96 24.17 21.26 -10.91
CA MET A 96 24.94 22.40 -11.39
C MET A 96 26.21 22.55 -10.55
N GLY A 97 27.37 22.50 -11.21
CA GLY A 97 28.67 22.67 -10.55
C GLY A 97 28.92 24.12 -10.10
N ARG A 98 29.84 24.28 -9.14
CA ARG A 98 30.14 25.55 -8.47
C ARG A 98 30.67 26.67 -9.39
N ASN A 99 31.67 26.38 -10.21
CA ASN A 99 32.51 27.39 -10.87
C ASN A 99 32.31 27.51 -12.39
N ALA A 100 31.44 26.68 -12.96
CA ALA A 100 31.04 26.75 -14.35
C ALA A 100 29.54 26.47 -14.40
N ARG A 101 28.82 27.07 -15.37
CA ARG A 101 27.44 26.64 -15.72
C ARG A 101 27.41 25.24 -16.34
N GLN A 102 28.29 24.35 -15.87
CA GLN A 102 28.47 22.99 -16.33
C GLN A 102 27.68 22.07 -15.40
N THR A 103 26.93 21.18 -16.02
CA THR A 103 26.28 20.08 -15.31
C THR A 103 27.35 19.05 -14.96
N ILE A 104 27.49 18.73 -13.68
CA ILE A 104 28.47 17.74 -13.18
C ILE A 104 27.86 16.35 -12.98
N GLY A 105 26.54 16.26 -13.00
CA GLY A 105 25.80 15.02 -12.81
C GLY A 105 24.29 15.26 -12.89
N LYS A 106 23.53 14.25 -12.49
CA LYS A 106 22.07 14.34 -12.40
C LYS A 106 21.58 13.64 -11.15
N VAL A 107 20.52 14.17 -10.55
CA VAL A 107 19.78 13.51 -9.47
C VAL A 107 18.40 13.13 -10.00
N ARG A 108 17.95 11.93 -9.65
CA ARG A 108 16.60 11.45 -9.95
C ARG A 108 15.79 11.54 -8.66
N VAL A 109 14.62 12.16 -8.73
CA VAL A 109 13.69 12.34 -7.61
C VAL A 109 12.36 11.74 -8.01
N ASP A 110 11.95 10.70 -7.28
CA ASP A 110 10.62 10.13 -7.39
C ASP A 110 9.69 10.92 -6.44
N PHE A 111 8.48 11.28 -6.88
CA PHE A 111 7.56 12.13 -6.12
C PHE A 111 6.14 11.56 -6.05
N LEU A 112 5.45 11.88 -4.95
CA LEU A 112 4.05 11.58 -4.71
C LEU A 112 3.35 12.80 -4.08
N VAL A 113 2.31 13.31 -4.75
CA VAL A 113 1.50 14.46 -4.31
C VAL A 113 0.19 13.95 -3.72
N ILE A 114 0.04 14.13 -2.41
CA ILE A 114 -1.15 13.70 -1.67
C ILE A 114 -2.08 14.90 -1.46
N ARG A 115 -3.30 14.81 -1.98
CA ARG A 115 -4.30 15.88 -1.87
C ARG A 115 -5.34 15.56 -0.79
N PRO A 116 -5.87 16.57 -0.06
CA PRO A 116 -6.94 16.34 0.90
C PRO A 116 -8.23 15.92 0.19
N ILE A 117 -9.01 15.05 0.84
CA ILE A 117 -10.31 14.61 0.33
C ILE A 117 -11.28 15.78 0.39
N GLN A 118 -11.77 16.24 -0.77
CA GLN A 118 -12.70 17.37 -0.84
C GLN A 118 -14.02 17.06 -0.13
N GLY A 119 -14.48 18.02 0.69
CA GLY A 119 -15.75 17.93 1.43
C GLY A 119 -15.75 16.97 2.62
N LEU A 120 -14.61 16.37 2.97
CA LEU A 120 -14.49 15.52 4.15
C LEU A 120 -13.75 16.27 5.26
N GLN A 121 -14.34 16.33 6.45
CA GLN A 121 -13.66 16.88 7.64
C GLN A 121 -13.08 15.77 8.50
N CYS A 122 -11.75 15.79 8.66
CA CYS A 122 -10.99 14.95 9.56
C CYS A 122 -10.62 15.79 10.80
N ASP A 123 -11.53 15.86 11.77
CA ASP A 123 -11.43 16.74 12.95
C ASP A 123 -10.72 16.10 14.16
N MET A 124 -10.13 14.91 13.98
CA MET A 124 -9.48 14.13 15.03
C MET A 124 -10.38 13.71 16.21
N SER A 125 -11.71 13.91 16.13
CA SER A 125 -12.66 13.52 17.20
C SER A 125 -12.69 12.01 17.48
N SER A 126 -12.27 11.20 16.52
CA SER A 126 -12.03 9.76 16.68
C SER A 126 -10.85 9.34 15.81
N SER A 127 -9.77 8.86 16.44
CA SER A 127 -8.56 8.42 15.75
C SER A 127 -8.09 7.06 16.24
N TYR A 128 -8.05 6.08 15.34
CA TYR A 128 -7.51 4.74 15.59
C TYR A 128 -6.31 4.40 14.69
N THR A 129 -5.71 5.40 14.04
CA THR A 129 -4.58 5.27 13.10
C THR A 129 -3.45 4.36 13.58
N LYS A 130 -3.16 4.37 14.88
CA LYS A 130 -2.17 3.50 15.54
C LYS A 130 -2.73 2.68 16.70
N TYR A 131 -4.05 2.69 16.88
CA TYR A 131 -4.65 1.99 18.01
C TYR A 131 -4.80 0.51 17.69
N TRP A 132 -4.10 -0.32 18.45
CA TRP A 132 -4.31 -1.77 18.48
C TRP A 132 -4.37 -2.26 19.91
N LYS A 133 -5.49 -2.87 20.28
CA LYS A 133 -5.63 -3.46 21.61
C LYS A 133 -4.95 -4.82 21.61
N LYS A 134 -3.75 -4.90 22.21
CA LYS A 134 -3.03 -6.17 22.39
C LYS A 134 -3.90 -7.18 23.15
N GLY A 135 -4.03 -8.37 22.61
CA GLY A 135 -4.92 -9.42 23.11
C GLY A 135 -4.57 -10.78 22.49
N SER A 136 -5.54 -11.69 22.45
CA SER A 136 -5.39 -12.94 21.70
C SER A 136 -5.30 -12.67 20.20
N THR A 137 -4.50 -13.45 19.50
CA THR A 137 -4.43 -13.47 18.04
C THR A 137 -5.83 -13.51 17.42
N LEU A 138 -6.11 -12.58 16.50
CA LEU A 138 -7.40 -12.49 15.82
C LEU A 138 -7.49 -13.46 14.65
N ASP A 139 -8.66 -14.06 14.50
CA ASP A 139 -9.02 -14.85 13.32
C ASP A 139 -9.74 -13.96 12.31
N VAL A 140 -9.21 -13.95 11.08
CA VAL A 140 -9.71 -13.15 9.97
C VAL A 140 -10.11 -14.08 8.83
N GLY A 141 -11.38 -14.05 8.46
CA GLY A 141 -11.90 -14.84 7.35
C GLY A 141 -11.48 -14.25 6.01
N HIS A 142 -10.58 -14.92 5.30
CA HIS A 142 -10.09 -14.54 3.98
C HIS A 142 -11.24 -14.56 2.96
N ARG A 143 -11.56 -13.41 2.36
CA ARG A 143 -12.71 -13.23 1.46
C ARG A 143 -14.04 -13.79 2.02
N GLY A 144 -14.17 -13.79 3.34
CA GLY A 144 -15.24 -14.44 4.10
C GLY A 144 -14.91 -15.86 4.55
N SER A 145 -15.69 -16.85 4.09
CA SER A 145 -15.54 -18.28 4.43
C SER A 145 -15.55 -19.19 3.19
N GLY A 146 -15.35 -18.55 2.03
CA GLY A 146 -15.22 -19.22 0.75
C GLY A 146 -13.83 -19.82 0.60
N SER A 147 -13.70 -20.84 -0.24
CA SER A 147 -12.40 -21.32 -0.69
C SER A 147 -12.49 -21.47 -2.20
N THR A 148 -11.54 -20.89 -2.93
CA THR A 148 -11.49 -20.93 -4.40
C THR A 148 -11.22 -22.34 -4.91
N HIS A 149 -10.56 -23.18 -4.10
CA HIS A 149 -10.03 -24.50 -4.49
C HIS A 149 -10.84 -25.71 -3.98
N ALA A 150 -11.91 -25.50 -3.22
CA ALA A 150 -12.60 -26.62 -2.58
C ALA A 150 -13.55 -27.36 -3.56
N ALA A 151 -13.26 -28.65 -3.75
CA ALA A 151 -13.93 -29.57 -4.66
C ALA A 151 -15.47 -29.55 -4.54
N LYS A 152 -16.16 -29.26 -5.66
CA LYS A 152 -17.53 -29.65 -6.08
C LYS A 152 -18.73 -29.58 -5.11
N HIS A 153 -18.59 -29.24 -3.82
CA HIS A 153 -19.66 -29.38 -2.83
C HIS A 153 -19.87 -28.19 -1.87
N HIS A 154 -19.19 -27.06 -2.03
CA HIS A 154 -19.44 -25.88 -1.19
C HIS A 154 -20.36 -24.85 -1.84
N ARG A 155 -21.42 -24.47 -1.10
CA ARG A 155 -22.48 -23.57 -1.56
C ARG A 155 -22.17 -22.07 -1.39
N ILE A 156 -21.16 -21.71 -0.60
CA ILE A 156 -20.88 -20.33 -0.21
C ILE A 156 -19.56 -19.88 -0.87
N ARG A 157 -19.61 -18.78 -1.63
CA ARG A 157 -18.52 -18.29 -2.49
C ARG A 157 -17.81 -17.10 -1.87
N GLU A 158 -16.52 -16.96 -2.13
CA GLU A 158 -15.69 -15.83 -1.66
C GLU A 158 -16.25 -14.47 -2.11
N ASN A 159 -15.92 -13.40 -1.37
CA ASN A 159 -16.32 -12.03 -1.67
C ASN A 159 -17.85 -11.85 -1.87
N THR A 160 -18.66 -12.60 -1.10
CA THR A 160 -20.12 -12.45 -1.09
C THR A 160 -20.66 -12.12 0.29
N ILE A 161 -21.78 -11.41 0.36
CA ILE A 161 -22.48 -11.16 1.64
C ILE A 161 -22.76 -12.47 2.39
N ALA A 162 -23.03 -13.57 1.66
CA ALA A 162 -23.26 -14.88 2.26
C ALA A 162 -21.99 -15.46 2.90
N SER A 163 -20.81 -15.33 2.26
CA SER A 163 -19.55 -15.78 2.85
C SER A 163 -19.16 -14.98 4.08
N PHE A 164 -19.38 -13.67 4.05
CA PHE A 164 -19.12 -12.80 5.19
C PHE A 164 -20.05 -13.10 6.37
N LYS A 165 -21.36 -13.27 6.12
CA LYS A 165 -22.32 -13.67 7.16
C LYS A 165 -22.05 -15.07 7.71
N SER A 166 -21.55 -15.97 6.87
CA SER A 166 -21.14 -17.30 7.30
C SER A 166 -19.90 -17.24 8.19
N ALA A 167 -18.86 -16.49 7.80
CA ALA A 167 -17.66 -16.30 8.62
C ALA A 167 -18.01 -15.67 9.98
N ALA A 168 -18.89 -14.65 9.98
CA ALA A 168 -19.42 -14.02 11.19
C ALA A 168 -20.04 -15.03 12.17
N LYS A 169 -20.84 -15.97 11.67
CA LYS A 169 -21.46 -17.04 12.49
C LYS A 169 -20.44 -18.00 13.11
N HIS A 170 -19.26 -18.11 12.52
CA HIS A 170 -18.16 -18.94 13.03
C HIS A 170 -17.22 -18.15 13.96
N GLY A 171 -17.56 -16.91 14.32
CA GLY A 171 -16.86 -16.16 15.36
C GLY A 171 -15.57 -15.46 14.93
N VAL A 172 -15.33 -15.29 13.62
CA VAL A 172 -14.18 -14.49 13.14
C VAL A 172 -14.28 -13.06 13.65
N ALA A 173 -13.14 -12.48 14.02
CA ALA A 173 -13.10 -11.10 14.51
C ALA A 173 -13.26 -10.10 13.35
N PHE A 174 -12.72 -10.46 12.18
CA PHE A 174 -12.73 -9.68 10.96
C PHE A 174 -13.05 -10.57 9.75
N VAL A 175 -13.59 -9.97 8.70
CA VAL A 175 -13.53 -10.54 7.34
C VAL A 175 -12.62 -9.67 6.49
N GLU A 176 -11.77 -10.30 5.70
CA GLU A 176 -10.93 -9.66 4.71
C GLU A 176 -11.64 -9.71 3.34
N PHE A 177 -11.45 -8.67 2.52
CA PHE A 177 -11.86 -8.63 1.13
C PHE A 177 -11.16 -7.50 0.35
N ASP A 178 -11.08 -7.70 -0.96
CA ASP A 178 -10.45 -6.79 -1.92
C ASP A 178 -11.42 -5.74 -2.47
N VAL A 179 -10.93 -4.51 -2.61
CA VAL A 179 -11.66 -3.39 -3.19
C VAL A 179 -10.84 -2.72 -4.28
N HIS A 180 -11.48 -2.52 -5.42
CA HIS A 180 -11.00 -1.63 -6.48
C HIS A 180 -12.17 -0.97 -7.23
N LEU A 181 -11.92 -0.28 -8.34
CA LEU A 181 -12.95 0.49 -9.05
C LEU A 181 -13.29 -0.10 -10.43
N SER A 182 -14.56 0.02 -10.80
CA SER A 182 -15.02 -0.07 -12.20
C SER A 182 -14.65 1.19 -13.00
N LYS A 183 -14.86 1.16 -14.32
CA LYS A 183 -14.61 2.29 -15.24
C LYS A 183 -15.33 3.57 -14.85
N ASP A 184 -16.55 3.44 -14.37
CA ASP A 184 -17.43 4.53 -13.92
C ASP A 184 -17.23 4.86 -12.42
N ALA A 185 -16.06 4.51 -11.87
CA ALA A 185 -15.63 4.88 -10.52
C ALA A 185 -16.54 4.34 -9.40
N VAL A 186 -17.15 3.17 -9.61
CA VAL A 186 -17.93 2.47 -8.58
C VAL A 186 -17.00 1.53 -7.80
N PRO A 187 -16.91 1.63 -6.46
CA PRO A 187 -16.16 0.69 -5.64
C PRO A 187 -16.79 -0.70 -5.66
N ILE A 188 -16.01 -1.67 -6.09
CA ILE A 188 -16.40 -3.07 -6.23
C ILE A 188 -15.57 -3.97 -5.32
N VAL A 189 -16.19 -5.02 -4.82
CA VAL A 189 -15.54 -6.05 -3.98
C VAL A 189 -15.17 -7.23 -4.88
N TYR A 190 -13.91 -7.26 -5.32
CA TYR A 190 -13.39 -8.25 -6.26
C TYR A 190 -11.85 -8.24 -6.23
N HIS A 191 -11.25 -9.43 -6.32
CA HIS A 191 -9.81 -9.61 -6.14
C HIS A 191 -8.98 -9.35 -7.40
N ASP A 192 -9.36 -9.99 -8.52
CA ASP A 192 -8.53 -9.94 -9.72
C ASP A 192 -8.66 -8.57 -10.41
N LEU A 193 -7.57 -8.07 -10.99
CA LEU A 193 -7.60 -6.81 -11.76
C LEU A 193 -8.26 -6.97 -13.14
N THR A 194 -8.46 -8.21 -13.57
CA THR A 194 -9.02 -8.63 -14.84
C THR A 194 -10.17 -9.62 -14.62
N CYS A 195 -11.02 -9.78 -15.63
CA CYS A 195 -12.05 -10.80 -15.64
C CYS A 195 -12.24 -11.39 -17.03
N CYS A 196 -12.68 -12.64 -17.09
CA CYS A 196 -12.91 -13.33 -18.37
C CYS A 196 -14.33 -13.09 -18.89
N ILE A 197 -14.44 -12.57 -20.11
CA ILE A 197 -15.69 -12.43 -20.85
C ILE A 197 -15.78 -13.54 -21.89
N SER A 198 -16.94 -14.18 -21.99
CA SER A 198 -17.20 -15.16 -23.05
C SER A 198 -17.85 -14.51 -24.26
N THR A 199 -17.23 -14.66 -25.44
CA THR A 199 -17.81 -14.25 -26.71
C THR A 199 -18.51 -15.43 -27.37
N LYS A 200 -19.82 -15.60 -27.14
CA LYS A 200 -20.61 -16.55 -27.94
C LYS A 200 -20.92 -15.93 -29.31
N LYS A 201 -20.19 -16.32 -30.36
CA LYS A 201 -20.67 -16.14 -31.74
C LYS A 201 -21.85 -17.10 -31.95
N LYS A 202 -22.94 -16.63 -32.57
CA LYS A 202 -24.24 -17.32 -32.70
C LYS A 202 -24.18 -18.75 -33.29
N ASN A 203 -23.07 -19.15 -33.92
CA ASN A 203 -22.89 -20.46 -34.57
C ASN A 203 -21.58 -21.20 -34.20
N ASP A 204 -20.82 -20.75 -33.19
CA ASP A 204 -19.56 -21.38 -32.83
C ASP A 204 -19.68 -22.22 -31.55
N LYS A 205 -19.19 -23.47 -31.59
CA LYS A 205 -19.17 -24.37 -30.42
C LYS A 205 -17.99 -24.09 -29.49
N ASN A 206 -17.01 -23.31 -29.93
CA ASN A 206 -15.86 -22.95 -29.13
C ASN A 206 -16.14 -21.68 -28.32
N LEU A 207 -16.14 -21.83 -26.99
CA LEU A 207 -16.18 -20.70 -26.06
C LEU A 207 -14.79 -20.09 -25.99
N GLU A 208 -14.57 -18.99 -26.70
CA GLU A 208 -13.40 -18.16 -26.49
C GLU A 208 -13.63 -17.27 -25.25
N LEU A 209 -12.68 -17.33 -24.31
CA LEU A 209 -12.64 -16.45 -23.14
C LEU A 209 -11.60 -15.39 -23.40
N ILE A 210 -12.03 -14.13 -23.34
CA ILE A 210 -11.15 -12.98 -23.46
C ILE A 210 -11.00 -12.37 -22.07
N GLU A 211 -9.76 -12.21 -21.62
CA GLU A 211 -9.45 -11.52 -20.39
C GLU A 211 -9.48 -10.01 -20.62
N VAL A 212 -10.25 -9.30 -19.79
CA VAL A 212 -10.47 -7.85 -19.92
C VAL A 212 -10.23 -7.18 -18.57
N PRO A 213 -9.52 -6.04 -18.52
CA PRO A 213 -9.33 -5.28 -17.28
C PRO A 213 -10.67 -4.83 -16.70
N VAL A 214 -10.85 -5.02 -15.39
CA VAL A 214 -12.09 -4.62 -14.69
C VAL A 214 -12.28 -3.10 -14.74
N LYS A 215 -11.18 -2.34 -14.68
CA LYS A 215 -11.17 -0.88 -14.81
C LYS A 215 -11.72 -0.36 -16.15
N ASP A 216 -11.84 -1.21 -17.16
CA ASP A 216 -12.32 -0.83 -18.51
C ASP A 216 -13.81 -1.15 -18.71
N LEU A 217 -14.48 -1.69 -17.68
CA LEU A 217 -15.89 -2.05 -17.69
C LEU A 217 -16.68 -1.23 -16.66
N THR A 218 -17.85 -0.72 -17.04
CA THR A 218 -18.75 -0.06 -16.07
C THR A 218 -19.36 -1.06 -15.10
N PHE A 219 -19.82 -0.61 -13.94
CA PHE A 219 -20.45 -1.49 -12.97
C PHE A 219 -21.64 -2.25 -13.57
N ASP A 220 -22.48 -1.59 -14.37
CA ASP A 220 -23.60 -2.23 -15.05
C ASP A 220 -23.13 -3.30 -16.05
N GLN A 221 -22.04 -3.06 -16.77
CA GLN A 221 -21.46 -4.06 -17.66
C GLN A 221 -20.97 -5.27 -16.88
N LEU A 222 -20.29 -5.05 -15.74
CA LEU A 222 -19.84 -6.11 -14.85
C LEU A 222 -21.04 -6.94 -14.35
N GLN A 223 -22.12 -6.31 -13.88
CA GLN A 223 -23.35 -7.01 -13.44
C GLN A 223 -23.96 -7.93 -14.52
N LEU A 224 -23.83 -7.56 -15.80
CA LEU A 224 -24.32 -8.35 -16.93
C LEU A 224 -23.42 -9.53 -17.27
N LEU A 225 -22.15 -9.51 -16.86
CA LEU A 225 -21.25 -10.60 -17.12
C LEU A 225 -21.71 -11.84 -16.33
N LYS A 226 -22.11 -12.86 -17.08
CA LYS A 226 -22.19 -14.23 -16.57
C LYS A 226 -20.79 -14.83 -16.45
N VAL A 227 -19.85 -14.12 -15.83
CA VAL A 227 -18.59 -14.72 -15.39
C VAL A 227 -18.97 -15.84 -14.44
N LYS A 228 -18.36 -17.02 -14.60
CA LYS A 228 -18.63 -18.21 -13.79
C LYS A 228 -18.84 -17.80 -12.33
N MET A 229 -20.10 -17.81 -11.90
CA MET A 229 -20.47 -17.88 -10.49
C MET A 229 -19.99 -16.71 -9.58
N LEU A 230 -19.64 -15.54 -10.11
CA LEU A 230 -19.28 -14.36 -9.30
C LEU A 230 -20.45 -13.36 -9.24
N LEU A 231 -20.79 -12.85 -8.05
CA LEU A 231 -21.67 -11.68 -7.90
C LEU A 231 -20.77 -10.47 -7.74
N TRP A 232 -20.84 -9.54 -8.68
CA TRP A 232 -20.21 -8.23 -8.54
C TRP A 232 -20.90 -7.45 -7.43
N LEU A 233 -20.16 -7.09 -6.38
CA LEU A 233 -20.72 -6.47 -5.20
C LEU A 233 -20.19 -5.05 -5.06
N ASN A 234 -21.10 -4.10 -4.90
CA ASN A 234 -20.73 -2.72 -4.58
C ASN A 234 -20.33 -2.61 -3.10
N LEU A 235 -19.23 -1.91 -2.80
CA LEU A 235 -18.70 -1.75 -1.44
C LEU A 235 -19.73 -1.17 -0.46
N CYS A 236 -20.45 -0.14 -0.86
CA CYS A 236 -21.51 0.49 -0.04
C CYS A 236 -22.54 -0.55 0.40
N VAL A 237 -23.03 -1.36 -0.54
CA VAL A 237 -24.03 -2.40 -0.28
C VAL A 237 -23.46 -3.45 0.69
N MET A 238 -22.21 -3.84 0.50
CA MET A 238 -21.55 -4.80 1.38
C MET A 238 -21.41 -4.27 2.81
N VAL A 239 -20.94 -3.03 2.98
CA VAL A 239 -20.65 -2.43 4.29
C VAL A 239 -21.88 -2.41 5.20
N VAL A 240 -23.05 -2.13 4.62
CA VAL A 240 -24.33 -2.10 5.35
C VAL A 240 -24.98 -3.48 5.52
N SER A 241 -24.59 -4.47 4.72
CA SER A 241 -25.24 -5.79 4.70
C SER A 241 -24.63 -6.80 5.67
N VAL A 242 -23.36 -6.63 6.07
CA VAL A 242 -22.67 -7.51 7.02
C VAL A 242 -22.94 -7.04 8.47
N PRO A 243 -23.15 -7.92 9.46
CA PRO A 243 -23.44 -7.52 10.84
C PRO A 243 -22.35 -6.61 11.45
N GLU A 244 -22.72 -5.50 12.11
CA GLU A 244 -21.80 -4.44 12.60
C GLU A 244 -20.69 -4.92 13.54
N HIS A 245 -20.92 -6.01 14.30
CA HIS A 245 -19.94 -6.55 15.25
C HIS A 245 -18.70 -7.18 14.59
N VAL A 246 -18.79 -7.56 13.31
CA VAL A 246 -17.67 -8.15 12.55
C VAL A 246 -16.79 -7.03 12.02
N GLY A 247 -15.49 -7.07 12.27
CA GLY A 247 -14.56 -6.09 11.70
C GLY A 247 -14.33 -6.31 10.20
N PHE A 248 -13.82 -5.28 9.51
CA PHE A 248 -13.34 -5.42 8.13
C PHE A 248 -11.85 -5.19 8.02
N ASN A 249 -11.16 -6.09 7.34
CA ASN A 249 -9.88 -5.81 6.71
C ASN A 249 -10.15 -5.51 5.23
N ILE A 250 -9.98 -4.26 4.81
CA ILE A 250 -10.29 -3.83 3.45
C ILE A 250 -8.98 -3.75 2.67
N GLU A 251 -8.71 -4.73 1.83
CA GLU A 251 -7.57 -4.69 0.92
C GLU A 251 -7.86 -3.70 -0.23
N LEU A 252 -7.03 -2.67 -0.34
CA LEU A 252 -7.06 -1.72 -1.45
C LEU A 252 -6.25 -2.34 -2.59
N LYS A 253 -6.92 -2.98 -3.54
CA LYS A 253 -6.26 -3.68 -4.64
C LYS A 253 -5.69 -2.67 -5.63
N TRP A 254 -4.37 -2.68 -5.79
CA TRP A 254 -3.62 -1.78 -6.65
C TRP A 254 -2.61 -2.55 -7.50
N ILE A 255 -2.31 -2.04 -8.71
CA ILE A 255 -1.36 -2.69 -9.62
C ILE A 255 0.06 -2.60 -9.06
N CYS A 256 0.80 -3.71 -9.17
CA CYS A 256 2.22 -3.73 -8.82
C CYS A 256 3.07 -4.07 -10.05
N GLN A 257 4.28 -3.50 -10.13
CA GLN A 257 5.28 -3.88 -11.12
C GLN A 257 6.22 -4.93 -10.55
N MET A 258 6.48 -5.97 -11.33
CA MET A 258 7.46 -7.02 -11.02
C MET A 258 8.85 -6.57 -11.46
N LYS A 259 9.90 -7.16 -10.87
CA LYS A 259 11.30 -6.82 -11.14
C LYS A 259 11.74 -7.07 -12.58
N ASP A 260 11.07 -7.98 -13.29
CA ASP A 260 11.29 -8.21 -14.72
C ASP A 260 10.66 -7.13 -15.62
N GLY A 261 9.96 -6.15 -15.02
CA GLY A 261 9.30 -5.04 -15.70
C GLY A 261 7.84 -5.31 -16.07
N SER A 262 7.35 -6.54 -15.89
CA SER A 262 5.94 -6.88 -16.12
C SER A 262 5.03 -6.26 -15.06
N TRP A 263 3.77 -6.03 -15.42
CA TRP A 263 2.77 -5.45 -14.54
C TRP A 263 1.70 -6.49 -14.19
N GLU A 264 1.22 -6.46 -12.95
CA GLU A 264 0.10 -7.30 -12.52
C GLU A 264 -1.13 -7.09 -13.44
N GLY A 265 -1.75 -8.18 -13.88
CA GLY A 265 -2.88 -8.15 -14.82
C GLY A 265 -2.54 -7.61 -16.21
N ASN A 266 -1.26 -7.49 -16.56
CA ASN A 266 -0.76 -6.84 -17.79
C ASN A 266 -1.24 -5.38 -17.93
N LEU A 267 -1.45 -4.69 -16.81
CA LEU A 267 -1.93 -3.31 -16.78
C LEU A 267 -0.76 -2.32 -16.66
N SER A 268 -0.42 -1.64 -17.74
CA SER A 268 0.61 -0.59 -17.73
C SER A 268 0.14 0.77 -17.22
N SER A 269 -1.17 0.91 -16.95
CA SER A 269 -1.75 2.10 -16.34
C SER A 269 -3.00 1.73 -15.52
N TYR A 270 -3.27 2.54 -14.51
CA TYR A 270 -4.43 2.39 -13.64
C TYR A 270 -5.09 3.75 -13.37
N PHE A 271 -5.92 3.82 -12.33
CA PHE A 271 -6.52 5.08 -11.90
C PHE A 271 -5.48 6.05 -11.33
N ASN A 272 -5.85 7.31 -11.18
CA ASN A 272 -5.10 8.24 -10.33
C ASN A 272 -5.30 7.85 -8.86
N MET A 273 -4.21 7.74 -8.08
CA MET A 273 -4.26 7.29 -6.67
C MET A 273 -5.09 8.20 -5.77
N ASN A 274 -5.04 9.53 -5.96
CA ASN A 274 -5.88 10.47 -5.19
C ASN A 274 -7.35 10.20 -5.47
N THR A 275 -7.76 10.16 -6.75
CA THR A 275 -9.14 9.89 -7.13
C THR A 275 -9.63 8.54 -6.60
N PHE A 276 -8.81 7.49 -6.74
CA PHE A 276 -9.11 6.15 -6.24
C PHE A 276 -9.39 6.15 -4.74
N LEU A 277 -8.47 6.69 -3.95
CA LEU A 277 -8.59 6.72 -2.49
C LEU A 277 -9.71 7.65 -2.02
N ASP A 278 -9.90 8.81 -2.65
CA ASP A 278 -10.96 9.74 -2.30
C ASP A 278 -12.35 9.07 -2.41
N ILE A 279 -12.58 8.27 -3.46
CA ILE A 279 -13.83 7.54 -3.65
C ILE A 279 -13.99 6.48 -2.56
N VAL A 280 -13.01 5.60 -2.38
CA VAL A 280 -13.10 4.46 -1.45
C VAL A 280 -13.18 4.94 0.01
N LEU A 281 -12.30 5.86 0.41
CA LEU A 281 -12.26 6.38 1.78
C LEU A 281 -13.53 7.15 2.12
N ARG A 282 -14.10 7.93 1.20
CA ARG A 282 -15.38 8.63 1.43
C ARG A 282 -16.50 7.63 1.73
N ASP A 283 -16.61 6.58 0.92
CA ASP A 283 -17.62 5.53 1.12
C ASP A 283 -17.45 4.84 2.48
N VAL A 284 -16.23 4.44 2.83
CA VAL A 284 -15.94 3.72 4.08
C VAL A 284 -16.12 4.62 5.31
N LEU A 285 -15.67 5.88 5.27
CA LEU A 285 -15.77 6.81 6.40
C LEU A 285 -17.22 7.21 6.69
N GLN A 286 -18.05 7.38 5.65
CA GLN A 286 -19.46 7.74 5.80
C GLN A 286 -20.33 6.54 6.22
N LYS A 287 -20.04 5.34 5.72
CA LYS A 287 -20.93 4.17 5.88
C LYS A 287 -20.42 3.15 6.90
N GLY A 288 -19.17 3.26 7.33
CA GLY A 288 -18.54 2.32 8.27
C GLY A 288 -19.10 2.36 9.70
N GLY A 289 -19.88 3.38 10.07
CA GLY A 289 -20.53 3.46 11.38
C GLY A 289 -19.54 3.34 12.55
N LYS A 290 -19.85 2.44 13.50
CA LYS A 290 -18.99 2.10 14.65
C LYS A 290 -18.16 0.83 14.42
N ARG A 291 -18.19 0.27 13.21
CA ARG A 291 -17.46 -0.95 12.86
C ARG A 291 -15.96 -0.76 13.02
N ARG A 292 -15.28 -1.80 13.49
CA ARG A 292 -13.81 -1.87 13.45
C ARG A 292 -13.36 -2.11 12.02
N ILE A 293 -12.58 -1.21 11.47
CA ILE A 293 -12.07 -1.29 10.10
C ILE A 293 -10.56 -1.08 10.14
N VAL A 294 -9.83 -1.92 9.43
CA VAL A 294 -8.41 -1.76 9.09
C VAL A 294 -8.30 -1.87 7.56
N PHE A 295 -7.49 -1.03 6.96
CA PHE A 295 -7.14 -1.18 5.54
C PHE A 295 -5.90 -2.05 5.39
N SER A 296 -5.70 -2.63 4.21
CA SER A 296 -4.43 -3.25 3.84
C SER A 296 -4.09 -2.97 2.37
N CYS A 297 -2.81 -2.94 2.01
CA CYS A 297 -2.40 -2.77 0.61
C CYS A 297 -0.96 -3.26 0.39
N PHE A 298 -0.67 -3.81 -0.78
CA PHE A 298 0.70 -4.17 -1.22
C PHE A 298 1.48 -2.97 -1.77
N ASP A 299 0.78 -1.90 -2.16
CA ASP A 299 1.40 -0.70 -2.69
C ASP A 299 1.76 0.26 -1.54
N PRO A 300 3.05 0.58 -1.36
CA PRO A 300 3.53 1.44 -0.28
C PRO A 300 3.02 2.89 -0.41
N ASP A 301 2.87 3.43 -1.62
CA ASP A 301 2.38 4.79 -1.83
C ASP A 301 0.91 4.90 -1.42
N ILE A 302 0.08 3.90 -1.76
CA ILE A 302 -1.30 3.80 -1.27
C ILE A 302 -1.33 3.75 0.26
N CYS A 303 -0.43 2.99 0.90
CA CYS A 303 -0.35 2.92 2.36
C CYS A 303 -0.07 4.29 3.00
N THR A 304 0.95 4.99 2.49
CA THR A 304 1.29 6.36 2.90
C THR A 304 0.12 7.32 2.68
N MET A 305 -0.54 7.25 1.52
CA MET A 305 -1.68 8.11 1.20
C MET A 305 -2.87 7.90 2.14
N VAL A 306 -3.23 6.65 2.47
CA VAL A 306 -4.31 6.37 3.43
C VAL A 306 -3.97 6.92 4.81
N ARG A 307 -2.69 6.89 5.22
CA ARG A 307 -2.24 7.44 6.49
C ARG A 307 -2.38 8.96 6.56
N HIS A 308 -2.17 9.66 5.45
CA HIS A 308 -2.25 11.12 5.37
C HIS A 308 -3.64 11.66 5.02
N LYS A 309 -4.47 10.91 4.29
CA LYS A 309 -5.80 11.37 3.86
C LYS A 309 -6.87 11.31 4.95
N GLN A 310 -6.69 10.47 5.97
CA GLN A 310 -7.68 10.31 7.04
C GLN A 310 -7.03 9.89 8.35
N ASN A 311 -7.72 10.13 9.47
CA ASN A 311 -7.20 9.86 10.81
C ASN A 311 -7.97 8.79 11.58
N LYS A 312 -9.03 8.20 11.03
CA LYS A 312 -9.95 7.31 11.75
C LYS A 312 -9.46 5.87 11.78
N TYR A 313 -9.15 5.26 10.63
CA TYR A 313 -8.85 3.83 10.52
C TYR A 313 -7.35 3.59 10.28
N PRO A 314 -6.75 2.55 10.88
CA PRO A 314 -5.39 2.13 10.60
C PRO A 314 -5.26 1.44 9.22
N ILE A 315 -4.03 1.30 8.75
CA ILE A 315 -3.67 0.49 7.58
C ILE A 315 -2.51 -0.46 7.91
N LEU A 316 -2.54 -1.67 7.34
CA LEU A 316 -1.47 -2.67 7.35
C LEU A 316 -0.77 -2.68 5.98
N PHE A 317 0.55 -2.70 5.98
CA PHE A 317 1.32 -2.90 4.75
C PHE A 317 1.43 -4.39 4.43
N LEU A 318 0.89 -4.83 3.29
CA LEU A 318 0.99 -6.21 2.83
C LEU A 318 2.36 -6.45 2.23
N THR A 319 3.02 -7.52 2.64
CA THR A 319 4.31 -7.91 2.09
C THR A 319 4.35 -9.40 1.80
N GLN A 320 4.86 -9.75 0.62
CA GLN A 320 5.23 -11.12 0.27
C GLN A 320 6.65 -11.48 0.72
N GLY A 321 7.46 -10.45 1.03
CA GLY A 321 8.90 -10.52 1.24
C GLY A 321 9.62 -11.41 0.22
N ILE A 322 10.60 -12.18 0.69
CA ILE A 322 11.35 -13.10 -0.18
C ILE A 322 10.59 -14.41 -0.30
N SER A 323 10.06 -14.68 -1.49
CA SER A 323 9.24 -15.86 -1.78
C SER A 323 9.76 -16.62 -2.99
N ASP A 324 9.67 -17.95 -2.92
CA ASP A 324 9.91 -18.83 -4.07
C ASP A 324 8.62 -19.01 -4.92
N LYS A 325 7.46 -18.58 -4.39
CA LYS A 325 6.13 -18.74 -5.01
C LYS A 325 5.72 -17.54 -5.85
N TYR A 326 6.13 -16.33 -5.46
CA TYR A 326 5.73 -15.08 -6.09
C TYR A 326 6.93 -14.37 -6.75
N PRO A 327 6.74 -13.74 -7.92
CA PRO A 327 7.78 -12.93 -8.54
C PRO A 327 8.17 -11.75 -7.63
N GLU A 328 9.44 -11.37 -7.67
CA GLU A 328 9.95 -10.23 -6.89
C GLU A 328 9.32 -8.92 -7.39
N LEU A 329 8.91 -8.07 -6.46
CA LEU A 329 8.35 -6.75 -6.76
C LEU A 329 9.47 -5.74 -7.10
N MET A 330 9.18 -4.83 -8.03
CA MET A 330 10.14 -3.80 -8.46
C MET A 330 10.44 -2.78 -7.36
N ASP A 331 9.42 -2.37 -6.60
CA ASP A 331 9.57 -1.38 -5.53
C ASP A 331 10.44 -1.92 -4.39
N ILE A 332 11.50 -1.18 -4.06
CA ILE A 332 12.46 -1.56 -3.03
C ILE A 332 11.80 -1.78 -1.67
N ARG A 333 10.74 -1.03 -1.35
CA ARG A 333 10.00 -1.09 -0.09
C ARG A 333 9.31 -2.44 0.11
N CYS A 334 9.11 -3.20 -0.98
CA CYS A 334 8.41 -4.47 -1.00
C CYS A 334 9.33 -5.70 -1.07
N GLN A 335 10.65 -5.53 -1.23
CA GLN A 335 11.58 -6.62 -1.57
C GLN A 335 11.90 -7.61 -0.44
N SER A 336 11.66 -7.24 0.82
CA SER A 336 11.81 -8.15 1.97
C SER A 336 10.92 -7.75 3.13
N THR A 337 10.65 -8.68 4.05
CA THR A 337 9.88 -8.37 5.26
C THR A 337 10.61 -7.35 6.16
N GLN A 338 11.94 -7.37 6.30
CA GLN A 338 12.63 -6.37 7.13
C GLN A 338 12.55 -4.95 6.56
N ILE A 339 12.60 -4.81 5.24
CA ILE A 339 12.37 -3.51 4.59
C ILE A 339 10.92 -3.06 4.84
N ALA A 340 9.95 -3.96 4.70
CA ALA A 340 8.55 -3.66 4.98
C ALA A 340 8.30 -3.23 6.43
N ILE A 341 8.97 -3.87 7.41
CA ILE A 341 8.96 -3.45 8.82
C ILE A 341 9.50 -2.03 8.97
N SER A 342 10.65 -1.74 8.35
CA SER A 342 11.31 -0.43 8.47
C SER A 342 10.48 0.69 7.83
N PHE A 343 9.89 0.43 6.66
CA PHE A 343 8.95 1.34 5.99
C PHE A 343 7.66 1.56 6.81
N ALA A 344 7.04 0.49 7.30
CA ALA A 344 5.83 0.62 8.12
C ALA A 344 6.09 1.44 9.41
N GLN A 345 7.30 1.33 9.95
CA GLN A 345 7.73 2.12 11.09
C GLN A 345 7.94 3.59 10.72
N SER A 346 8.63 3.91 9.62
CA SER A 346 8.89 5.28 9.18
C SER A 346 7.60 6.04 8.85
N GLU A 347 6.67 5.39 8.16
CA GLU A 347 5.41 5.98 7.71
C GLU A 347 4.30 5.95 8.76
N ASN A 348 4.63 5.52 9.98
CA ASN A 348 3.68 5.47 11.09
C ASN A 348 2.40 4.65 10.72
N ILE A 349 2.59 3.58 9.94
CA ILE A 349 1.58 2.58 9.52
C ILE A 349 1.33 1.60 10.69
N LEU A 350 0.12 1.07 10.87
CA LEU A 350 -0.20 0.25 12.06
C LEU A 350 0.71 -0.97 12.21
N GLY A 351 1.03 -1.61 11.09
CA GLY A 351 1.80 -2.84 11.09
C GLY A 351 1.94 -3.43 9.69
N ILE A 352 2.39 -4.68 9.66
CA ILE A 352 2.55 -5.45 8.43
C ILE A 352 1.59 -6.64 8.41
N SER A 353 1.23 -7.07 7.20
CA SER A 353 0.57 -8.33 6.94
C SER A 353 1.48 -9.15 6.01
N ALA A 354 2.26 -10.06 6.60
CA ALA A 354 3.34 -10.76 5.92
C ALA A 354 2.93 -12.15 5.43
N HIS A 355 3.49 -12.56 4.29
CA HIS A 355 3.21 -13.88 3.75
C HIS A 355 3.77 -14.97 4.66
N THR A 356 2.95 -16.00 4.89
CA THR A 356 3.23 -17.03 5.89
C THR A 356 4.46 -17.87 5.55
N GLU A 357 4.78 -18.03 4.26
CA GLU A 357 5.96 -18.78 3.82
C GLU A 357 7.26 -18.21 4.43
N GLU A 358 7.46 -16.90 4.35
CA GLU A 358 8.68 -16.26 4.84
C GLU A 358 8.69 -16.19 6.37
N LEU A 359 7.54 -15.88 6.99
CA LEU A 359 7.42 -15.90 8.46
C LEU A 359 7.74 -17.29 9.05
N LEU A 360 7.40 -18.38 8.35
CA LEU A 360 7.73 -19.72 8.82
C LEU A 360 9.23 -20.03 8.74
N LYS A 361 9.95 -19.41 7.79
CA LYS A 361 11.41 -19.45 7.67
C LYS A 361 12.09 -18.55 8.72
N HIS A 362 11.46 -17.41 9.06
CA HIS A 362 11.99 -16.38 9.97
C HIS A 362 10.96 -15.92 11.01
N LEU A 363 10.70 -16.77 12.02
CA LEU A 363 9.71 -16.47 13.06
C LEU A 363 10.09 -15.26 13.91
N ASP A 364 11.39 -14.96 14.01
CA ASP A 364 11.95 -13.82 14.72
C ASP A 364 11.48 -12.47 14.18
N TYR A 365 11.07 -12.39 12.90
CA TYR A 365 10.51 -11.18 12.30
C TYR A 365 9.22 -10.72 12.99
N ILE A 366 8.44 -11.64 13.56
CA ILE A 366 7.24 -11.30 14.36
C ILE A 366 7.67 -10.50 15.59
N GLY A 367 8.69 -10.98 16.31
CA GLY A 367 9.22 -10.31 17.50
C GLY A 367 9.90 -8.98 17.17
N ASP A 368 10.68 -8.92 16.08
CA ASP A 368 11.32 -7.68 15.62
C ASP A 368 10.30 -6.58 15.31
N ALA A 369 9.29 -6.88 14.48
CA ALA A 369 8.22 -5.93 14.15
C ALA A 369 7.47 -5.46 15.41
N GLN A 370 7.13 -6.37 16.32
CA GLN A 370 6.44 -6.03 17.56
C GLN A 370 7.31 -5.18 18.50
N SER A 371 8.62 -5.41 18.53
CA SER A 371 9.56 -4.58 19.30
C SER A 371 9.61 -3.13 18.79
N LYS A 372 9.32 -2.94 17.50
CA LYS A 372 9.19 -1.64 16.83
C LYS A 372 7.78 -1.03 16.95
N GLY A 373 6.89 -1.64 17.73
CA GLY A 373 5.53 -1.16 17.98
C GLY A 373 4.55 -1.43 16.84
N LEU A 374 4.89 -2.36 15.94
CA LEU A 374 4.04 -2.77 14.82
C LEU A 374 3.19 -3.99 15.17
N VAL A 375 2.02 -4.03 14.58
CA VAL A 375 1.13 -5.21 14.58
C VAL A 375 1.56 -6.16 13.46
N VAL A 376 1.48 -7.46 13.69
CA VAL A 376 1.86 -8.46 12.67
C VAL A 376 0.70 -9.39 12.37
N PHE A 377 0.22 -9.33 11.12
CA PHE A 377 -0.72 -10.29 10.57
C PHE A 377 0.03 -11.26 9.66
N SER A 378 -0.50 -12.47 9.46
CA SER A 378 -0.07 -13.34 8.37
C SER A 378 -1.20 -13.68 7.42
N TRP A 379 -0.84 -13.92 6.16
CA TRP A 379 -1.72 -14.38 5.09
C TRP A 379 -1.04 -15.46 4.24
N GLY A 380 -1.80 -16.11 3.36
CA GLY A 380 -1.31 -17.14 2.44
C GLY A 380 -1.79 -18.54 2.80
N ASP A 381 -1.67 -19.46 1.84
CA ASP A 381 -2.28 -20.80 1.92
C ASP A 381 -1.81 -21.63 3.12
N ASP A 382 -0.57 -21.40 3.57
CA ASP A 382 0.03 -22.10 4.70
C ASP A 382 -0.74 -21.84 6.03
N ASN A 383 -1.48 -20.72 6.13
CA ASN A 383 -2.36 -20.44 7.26
C ASN A 383 -3.59 -21.36 7.33
N ASN A 384 -3.94 -22.06 6.26
CA ASN A 384 -5.04 -23.03 6.28
C ASN A 384 -4.65 -24.31 7.07
N ASP A 385 -3.36 -24.54 7.33
CA ASP A 385 -2.91 -25.63 8.20
C ASP A 385 -3.00 -25.27 9.69
N HIS A 386 -3.65 -26.14 10.45
CA HIS A 386 -3.85 -25.94 11.88
C HIS A 386 -2.53 -25.94 12.68
N LYS A 387 -1.51 -26.70 12.26
CA LYS A 387 -0.21 -26.71 12.95
C LYS A 387 0.54 -25.40 12.72
N THR A 388 0.50 -24.87 11.50
CA THR A 388 1.02 -23.53 11.16
C THR A 388 0.38 -22.46 12.03
N ARG A 389 -0.95 -22.40 12.10
CA ARG A 389 -1.66 -21.43 12.97
C ARG A 389 -1.24 -21.54 14.43
N ARG A 390 -1.14 -22.77 14.97
CA ARG A 390 -0.70 -23.00 16.35
C ARG A 390 0.74 -22.50 16.57
N LYS A 391 1.64 -22.72 15.60
CA LYS A 391 3.03 -22.26 15.65
C LYS A 391 3.11 -20.73 15.65
N LEU A 392 2.37 -20.05 14.77
CA LEU A 392 2.34 -18.58 14.70
C LEU A 392 1.73 -17.94 15.96
N ARG A 393 0.65 -18.52 16.50
CA ARG A 393 0.08 -18.08 17.80
C ARG A 393 1.08 -18.21 18.94
N ALA A 394 1.87 -19.28 18.97
CA ALA A 394 2.90 -19.46 20.00
C ALA A 394 4.02 -18.40 19.91
N GLN A 395 4.23 -17.80 18.73
CA GLN A 395 5.14 -16.66 18.51
C GLN A 395 4.48 -15.31 18.78
N GLY A 396 3.20 -15.28 19.17
CA GLY A 396 2.50 -14.05 19.54
C GLY A 396 1.99 -13.22 18.37
N ILE A 397 1.76 -13.82 17.20
CA ILE A 397 1.18 -13.12 16.04
C ILE A 397 -0.16 -12.44 16.39
N ASP A 398 -0.43 -11.25 15.83
CA ASP A 398 -1.61 -10.46 16.19
C ASP A 398 -2.86 -10.84 15.37
N GLY A 399 -2.69 -11.29 14.13
CA GLY A 399 -3.79 -11.69 13.25
C GLY A 399 -3.43 -12.81 12.28
N LEU A 400 -4.38 -13.68 11.99
CA LEU A 400 -4.27 -14.78 11.03
C LEU A 400 -5.38 -14.66 9.99
N ILE A 401 -5.01 -14.47 8.73
CA ILE A 401 -5.94 -14.42 7.59
C ILE A 401 -5.93 -15.80 6.90
N TYR A 402 -7.09 -16.47 6.85
CA TYR A 402 -7.24 -17.80 6.27
C TYR A 402 -8.70 -18.13 5.88
N ASP A 403 -8.90 -19.15 5.05
CA ASP A 403 -10.22 -19.51 4.52
C ASP A 403 -11.08 -20.25 5.56
N ARG A 404 -10.50 -21.25 6.25
CA ARG A 404 -11.18 -22.15 7.22
C ARG A 404 -10.34 -22.69 8.38
#